data_AF-A0A0P7WTG2-F1
#
_entry.id   AF-A0A0P7WTG2-F1
#
_cell.length_a   1.000
_cell.length_b   1.000
_cell.length_c   1.000
_cell.angle_alpha   90.00
_cell.angle_beta   90.00
_cell.angle_gamma   90.00
#
_symmetry.space_group_name_H-M   'P 1'
#
loop_
_entity.id
_entity.type
_entity.pdbx_description
1 polymer ?
#
loop_
_entity_poly.entity_id
_entity_poly.type
_entity_poly.pdbx_seq_one_letter_code
_entity_poly.pdbx_strand_id
1 'polypeptide(L)' 'MRKVEREYVKLCQAEGFDLIGIERSHRHLKLRFEVGTVLCAGTPSDCRNRLNVRAQIRRLHS' A
#
# COMPACT_ATOMS: atom_id res chain seq x y z
N MET A 1 6.95 -4.20 12.44
CA MET A 1 6.17 -4.25 11.17
C MET A 1 5.54 -5.62 10.96
N ARG A 2 4.19 -5.69 10.85
CA ARG A 2 3.37 -6.90 10.61
C ARG A 2 3.63 -7.48 9.21
N LYS A 3 3.26 -8.76 9.00
CA LYS A 3 3.41 -9.43 7.70
C LYS A 3 2.79 -8.62 6.55
N VAL A 4 1.56 -8.14 6.74
CA VAL A 4 0.84 -7.36 5.73
C VAL A 4 1.56 -6.06 5.33
N GLU A 5 2.19 -5.38 6.29
CA GLU A 5 2.92 -4.13 6.03
C GLU A 5 4.17 -4.42 5.22
N ARG A 6 4.88 -5.52 5.54
CA ARG A 6 6.02 -5.99 4.73
C ARG A 6 5.59 -6.34 3.31
N GLU A 7 4.41 -6.92 3.11
CA GLU A 7 3.88 -7.21 1.79
C GLU A 7 3.60 -5.94 0.99
N TYR A 8 3.03 -4.90 1.61
CA TYR A 8 2.84 -3.61 0.95
C TYR A 8 4.16 -2.89 0.66
N VAL A 9 5.14 -2.93 1.57
CA VAL A 9 6.49 -2.39 1.31
C VAL A 9 7.10 -3.08 0.09
N LYS A 10 7.08 -4.42 0.05
CA LYS A 10 7.58 -5.20 -1.10
C LYS A 10 6.83 -4.86 -2.39
N LEU A 11 5.52 -4.65 -2.32
CA LEU A 11 4.72 -4.25 -3.47
C LEU A 11 5.17 -2.88 -4.00
N CYS A 12 5.38 -1.89 -3.13
CA CYS A 12 5.85 -0.56 -3.54
C CYS A 12 7.26 -0.63 -4.13
N GLN A 13 8.17 -1.39 -3.50
CA GLN A 13 9.53 -1.60 -3.99
C GLN A 13 9.56 -2.30 -5.35
N ALA A 14 8.71 -3.31 -5.56
CA ALA A 14 8.62 -4.01 -6.84
C ALA A 14 8.10 -3.12 -7.98
N GLU A 15 7.31 -2.10 -7.64
CA GLU A 15 6.80 -1.11 -8.60
C GLU A 15 7.73 0.10 -8.77
N GLY A 16 8.80 0.20 -7.97
CA GLY A 16 9.75 1.31 -8.02
C GLY A 16 9.23 2.61 -7.39
N PHE A 17 8.25 2.54 -6.49
CA PHE A 17 7.72 3.72 -5.81
C PHE A 17 8.27 3.88 -4.38
N ASP A 18 8.71 5.09 -4.06
CA ASP A 18 9.26 5.44 -2.75
C ASP A 18 8.16 5.64 -1.71
N LEU A 19 8.05 4.66 -0.82
CA LEU A 19 7.12 4.69 0.30
C LEU A 19 7.74 5.42 1.49
N ILE A 20 7.19 6.59 1.85
CA ILE A 20 7.62 7.40 3.00
C ILE A 20 7.29 6.70 4.32
N GLY A 21 6.12 6.07 4.40
CA GLY A 21 5.68 5.44 5.63
C GLY A 21 4.34 4.74 5.53
N ILE A 22 4.03 3.97 6.57
CA ILE A 22 2.74 3.30 6.72
C ILE A 22 2.10 3.75 8.02
N GLU A 23 0.92 4.34 7.94
CA GLU A 23 0.11 4.66 9.11
C GLU A 23 -1.00 3.63 9.30
N ARG A 24 -1.25 3.28 10.56
CA ARG A 24 -2.34 2.38 10.93
C ARG A 24 -3.59 3.16 11.27
N SER A 25 -4.68 2.75 10.66
CA SER A 25 -6.04 3.03 11.10
C SER A 25 -6.72 1.73 11.55
N HIS A 26 -7.80 1.83 12.30
CA HIS A 26 -8.45 0.69 12.97
C HIS A 26 -8.61 -0.56 12.07
N ARG A 27 -9.08 -0.38 10.82
CA ARG A 27 -9.26 -1.46 9.83
C ARG A 27 -8.39 -1.33 8.57
N HIS A 28 -7.73 -0.20 8.40
CA HIS A 28 -7.03 0.17 7.17
C HIS A 28 -5.59 0.57 7.45
N LEU A 29 -4.76 0.42 6.45
CA LEU A 29 -3.42 0.98 6.39
C LEU A 29 -3.42 2.13 5.39
N LYS A 30 -2.60 3.14 5.68
CA LYS A 30 -2.34 4.27 4.79
C LYS A 30 -0.90 4.17 4.33
N LEU A 31 -0.70 3.93 3.04
CA LEU A 31 0.61 3.98 2.40
C LEU A 31 0.89 5.43 2.01
N ARG A 32 1.89 6.06 2.61
CA ARG A 32 2.25 7.45 2.38
C ARG A 32 3.37 7.55 1.34
N PHE A 33 3.13 8.37 0.33
CA PHE A 33 4.06 8.71 -0.75
C PHE A 33 4.22 10.23 -0.79
N GLU A 34 5.22 10.74 -1.51
CA GLU A 34 5.41 12.20 -1.66
C GLU A 34 4.20 12.86 -2.34
N VAL A 35 3.64 12.17 -3.33
CA VAL A 35 2.51 12.62 -4.15
C VAL A 35 1.14 12.43 -3.48
N GLY A 36 1.05 11.70 -2.36
CA GLY A 36 -0.21 11.49 -1.66
C GLY A 36 -0.27 10.22 -0.82
N THR A 37 -1.47 9.67 -0.62
CA THR A 37 -1.68 8.51 0.25
C THR A 37 -2.66 7.50 -0.36
N VAL A 38 -2.33 6.21 -0.27
CA VAL A 38 -3.23 5.10 -0.67
C VAL A 38 -3.76 4.39 0.56
N LEU A 39 -5.08 4.22 0.63
CA LEU A 39 -5.75 3.43 1.67
C LEU A 39 -5.83 1.95 1.25
N CYS A 40 -5.39 1.05 2.10
CA CYS A 40 -5.45 -0.39 1.86
C CYS A 40 -5.93 -1.17 3.09
N ALA A 41 -6.38 -2.41 2.90
CA ALA A 41 -6.83 -3.25 4.01
C ALA A 41 -5.66 -3.69 4.91
N GLY A 42 -5.84 -3.61 6.23
CA GLY A 42 -4.86 -4.12 7.21
C GLY A 42 -4.88 -5.64 7.37
N THR A 43 -5.94 -6.29 6.92
CA THR A 43 -6.08 -7.75 6.87
C THR A 43 -6.73 -8.14 5.54
N PRO A 44 -5.99 -8.11 4.42
CA PRO A 44 -6.51 -8.49 3.12
C PRO A 44 -6.75 -10.00 3.10
N SER A 45 -8.00 -10.41 2.94
CA SER A 45 -8.42 -11.81 2.77
C SER A 45 -8.39 -12.27 1.32
N ASP A 46 -8.30 -11.33 0.35
CA ASP A 46 -8.39 -11.61 -1.09
C ASP A 46 -7.11 -11.13 -1.82
N CYS A 47 -6.58 -11.96 -2.73
CA CYS A 47 -5.45 -11.61 -3.59
C CYS A 47 -5.75 -10.43 -4.52
N ARG A 48 -7.02 -10.21 -4.91
CA ARG A 48 -7.46 -9.05 -5.71
C ARG A 48 -7.19 -7.73 -5.02
N ASN A 49 -7.20 -7.69 -3.69
CA ASN A 49 -6.86 -6.48 -2.96
C ASN A 49 -5.47 -5.97 -3.33
N ARG A 50 -4.49 -6.86 -3.54
CA ARG A 50 -3.14 -6.45 -3.96
C ARG A 50 -3.11 -5.83 -5.35
N LEU A 51 -3.87 -6.40 -6.29
CA LEU A 51 -3.99 -5.87 -7.65
C LEU A 51 -4.64 -4.49 -7.65
N ASN A 52 -5.69 -4.31 -6.85
CA ASN A 52 -6.38 -3.02 -6.70
C ASN A 52 -5.46 -1.96 -6.09
N VAL A 53 -4.74 -2.31 -5.00
CA VAL A 53 -3.79 -1.40 -4.35
C VAL A 53 -2.67 -1.03 -5.32
N ARG A 54 -2.13 -2.00 -6.07
CA ARG A 54 -1.12 -1.74 -7.11
C ARG A 54 -1.62 -0.75 -8.16
N ALA A 55 -2.83 -0.95 -8.67
CA ALA A 55 -3.43 -0.03 -9.64
C ALA A 55 -3.66 1.37 -9.05
N GLN A 56 -4.06 1.48 -7.79
CA GLN A 56 -4.22 2.76 -7.09
C GLN A 56 -2.89 3.49 -6.92
N ILE A 57 -1.81 2.78 -6.54
CA ILE A 57 -0.47 3.37 -6.42
C ILE A 57 -0.02 3.89 -7.79
N ARG A 58 -0.16 3.10 -8.86
CA ARG A 58 0.20 3.56 -10.22
C ARG A 58 -0.57 4.81 -10.64
N ARG A 59 -1.87 4.88 -10.33
CA ARG A 59 -2.69 6.07 -10.63
C ARG A 59 -2.30 7.30 -9.82
N LEU A 60 -1.82 7.10 -8.59
CA LEU A 60 -1.36 8.20 -7.74
C LEU A 60 -0.06 8.84 -8.29
N HIS A 61 0.78 8.06 -8.98
CA HIS A 61 2.05 8.49 -9.56
C HIS A 61 1.98 8.81 -11.07
N SER A 62 0.80 8.74 -11.68
CA SER A 62 0.56 9.13 -13.08
C SER A 62 0.17 10.60 -13.19
#